data_AF-A0A2N1M6B8-F1
#
_entry.id   AF-A0A2N1M6B8-F1
#
_cell.length_a   1.000
_cell.length_b   1.000
_cell.length_c   1.000
_cell.angle_alpha   90.00
_cell.angle_beta   90.00
_cell.angle_gamma   90.00
#
_symmetry.space_group_name_H-M   'P 1'
#
loop_
_entity.id
_entity.type
_entity.pdbx_description
1 polymer ?
#
loop_
_entity_poly.entity_id
_entity_poly.type
_entity_poly.pdbx_seq_one_letter_code
_entity_poly.pdbx_strand_id
1 'polypeptide(L)'
;MITVALLDDLAKLFEPNYHYTVVLFPGTENYSTLKIAADTLIRELQELSSIGMVIDNICEIAKNQHGDRQTEWIISKKMSILNENPKAYLDHHSPPLFNMIPLDHYVPDKLHIMLRITDQMETLKIRFEFWKICDTDNWCYTFLMGNDKLCVLRKFNLAKLFDPEYVALIRSLWNGFAELYDLLEEREINPHYFRLKAKEWYELFLKKTVVNLETNIILVQGLYQSSDLTPYIHVLVLHIWEFMLKHQRWELNSFSCSAVEKKNHNHVSYFFHKTLKNGGKFQNKTSAIREIMEHENWLFFIFKIIFLFHILNLNIFIFYRF
;
A
#
# COMPACT_ATOMS: atom_id res chain seq x y z
N MET A 1 -1.04 11.41 -9.33
CA MET A 1 -1.60 12.53 -8.53
C MET A 1 -0.91 12.51 -7.19
N ILE A 2 -0.46 13.66 -6.68
CA ILE A 2 0.16 13.78 -5.35
C ILE A 2 -0.77 14.60 -4.47
N THR A 3 -1.14 14.04 -3.32
CA THR A 3 -2.03 14.68 -2.36
C THR A 3 -1.36 14.80 -1.00
N VAL A 4 -1.80 15.77 -0.24
CA VAL A 4 -1.31 16.04 1.11
C VAL A 4 -2.50 16.09 2.07
N ALA A 5 -2.37 15.49 3.24
CA ALA A 5 -3.36 15.60 4.31
C ALA A 5 -2.69 15.93 5.65
N LEU A 6 -3.48 16.49 6.57
CA LEU A 6 -3.05 16.76 7.94
C LEU A 6 -3.35 15.52 8.81
N LEU A 7 -2.31 14.93 9.40
CA LEU A 7 -2.47 13.78 10.28
C LEU A 7 -3.13 14.12 11.62
N ASP A 8 -2.99 15.38 12.06
CA ASP A 8 -3.58 15.82 13.33
C ASP A 8 -5.12 15.96 13.26
N ASP A 9 -5.72 15.93 12.06
CA ASP A 9 -7.18 15.92 11.86
C ASP A 9 -7.69 14.51 11.50
N LEU A 10 -7.50 13.57 12.44
CA LEU A 10 -7.83 12.14 12.28
C LEU A 10 -9.27 11.89 11.82
N ALA A 11 -10.22 12.72 12.26
CA ALA A 11 -11.64 12.57 11.93
C ALA A 11 -11.92 12.75 10.42
N LYS A 12 -11.17 13.63 9.78
CA LYS A 12 -11.33 13.99 8.36
C LYS A 12 -10.32 13.31 7.44
N LEU A 13 -9.38 12.56 8.00
CA LEU A 13 -8.34 11.88 7.22
C LEU A 13 -8.91 10.85 6.23
N PHE A 14 -10.10 10.32 6.50
CA PHE A 14 -10.81 9.39 5.60
C PHE A 14 -11.70 10.10 4.57
N GLU A 15 -11.79 11.44 4.63
CA GLU A 15 -12.59 12.24 3.72
C GLU A 15 -11.75 12.74 2.54
N PRO A 16 -12.14 12.43 1.28
CA PRO A 16 -11.41 12.84 0.08
C PRO A 16 -11.13 14.34 -0.05
N ASN A 17 -12.00 15.19 0.52
CA ASN A 17 -11.90 16.64 0.41
C ASN A 17 -10.79 17.24 1.29
N TYR A 18 -10.30 16.48 2.26
CA TYR A 18 -9.20 16.88 3.16
C TYR A 18 -7.85 16.30 2.71
N HIS A 19 -7.84 15.62 1.56
CA HIS A 19 -6.63 15.26 0.81
C HIS A 19 -6.43 16.30 -0.28
N TYR A 20 -5.60 17.29 -0.02
CA TYR A 20 -5.39 18.43 -0.91
C TYR A 20 -4.45 18.03 -2.05
N THR A 21 -4.88 18.18 -3.30
CA THR A 21 -4.02 17.87 -4.44
C THR A 21 -2.99 18.95 -4.64
N VAL A 22 -1.72 18.58 -4.59
CA VAL A 22 -0.60 19.52 -4.77
C VAL A 22 0.03 19.36 -6.16
N VAL A 23 0.04 18.14 -6.69
CA VAL A 23 0.55 17.87 -8.04
C VAL A 23 -0.43 17.01 -8.82
N LEU A 24 -0.88 17.53 -9.97
CA LEU A 24 -1.63 16.78 -10.97
C LEU A 24 -0.70 16.48 -12.14
N PHE A 25 -0.50 15.19 -12.39
CA PHE A 25 0.33 14.71 -13.49
C PHE A 25 -0.57 14.00 -14.52
N PRO A 26 -0.72 14.58 -15.73
CA PRO A 26 -1.45 13.92 -16.81
C PRO A 26 -0.52 13.02 -17.64
N GLY A 27 -0.96 11.78 -17.89
CA GLY A 27 -0.25 10.84 -18.77
C GLY A 27 0.40 9.67 -18.02
N THR A 28 1.25 8.92 -18.72
CA THR A 28 1.95 7.76 -18.16
C THR A 28 3.07 8.19 -17.24
N GLU A 29 3.08 7.64 -16.03
CA GLU A 29 4.06 7.96 -15.00
C GLU A 29 5.49 7.63 -15.45
N ASN A 30 6.38 8.62 -15.35
CA ASN A 30 7.81 8.47 -15.58
C ASN A 30 8.56 9.33 -14.55
N TYR A 31 9.62 8.77 -13.96
CA TYR A 31 10.38 9.43 -12.91
C TYR A 31 10.87 10.84 -13.30
N SER A 32 11.36 11.01 -14.54
CA SER A 32 11.90 12.30 -15.01
C SER A 32 10.82 13.39 -15.11
N THR A 33 9.65 13.05 -15.66
CA THR A 33 8.55 13.98 -15.83
C THR A 33 7.85 14.27 -14.50
N LEU A 34 7.75 13.26 -13.63
CA LEU A 34 7.22 13.40 -12.28
C LEU A 34 8.12 14.29 -11.41
N LYS A 35 9.44 14.13 -11.50
CA LYS A 35 10.41 14.98 -10.81
C LYS A 35 10.26 16.45 -11.22
N ILE A 36 10.07 16.72 -12.52
CA ILE A 36 9.81 18.07 -13.01
C ILE A 36 8.48 18.61 -12.47
N ALA A 37 7.41 17.81 -12.50
CA ALA A 37 6.10 18.21 -12.02
C ALA A 37 6.07 18.49 -10.50
N ALA A 38 6.91 17.79 -9.74
CA ALA A 38 7.02 17.93 -8.29
C ALA A 38 8.11 18.92 -7.85
N ASP A 39 8.87 19.54 -8.76
CA ASP A 39 10.07 20.34 -8.42
C ASP A 39 9.79 21.49 -7.44
N THR A 40 8.71 22.25 -7.69
CA THR A 40 8.27 23.32 -6.79
C THR A 40 7.98 22.80 -5.39
N LEU A 41 7.24 21.70 -5.28
CA LEU A 41 6.91 21.07 -4.01
C LEU A 41 8.17 20.55 -3.31
N ILE A 42 9.09 19.93 -4.04
CA ILE A 42 10.36 19.43 -3.52
C ILE A 42 11.18 20.58 -2.92
N ARG A 43 11.30 21.71 -3.62
CA ARG A 43 12.03 22.89 -3.12
C ARG A 43 11.39 23.46 -1.85
N GLU A 44 10.08 23.62 -1.82
CA GLU A 44 9.36 24.09 -0.62
C GLU A 44 9.57 23.14 0.57
N LEU A 45 9.52 21.82 0.34
CA LEU A 45 9.79 20.82 1.39
C LEU A 45 11.25 20.84 1.86
N GLN A 46 12.22 21.09 0.97
CA GLN A 46 13.63 21.21 1.33
C GLN A 46 13.88 22.42 2.24
N GLU A 47 13.29 23.57 1.90
CA GLU A 47 13.33 24.78 2.73
C GLU A 47 12.74 24.50 4.12
N LEU A 48 11.61 23.81 4.20
CA LEU A 48 11.00 23.40 5.47
C LEU A 48 11.87 22.41 6.26
N SER A 49 12.50 21.44 5.59
CA SER A 49 13.36 20.44 6.26
C SER A 49 14.58 21.07 6.94
N SER A 50 15.11 22.17 6.37
CA SER A 50 16.26 22.91 6.91
C SER A 50 16.01 23.56 8.27
N ILE A 51 14.74 23.63 8.70
CA ILE A 51 14.29 24.29 9.94
C ILE A 51 14.12 23.30 11.11
N GLY A 52 14.34 21.99 10.92
CA GLY A 52 14.54 21.06 12.06
C GLY A 52 13.92 19.67 11.99
N MET A 53 13.71 19.08 10.81
CA MET A 53 13.29 17.68 10.72
C MET A 53 14.50 16.75 10.52
N VAL A 54 14.84 15.97 11.55
CA VAL A 54 15.81 14.87 11.47
C VAL A 54 15.25 13.68 12.24
N ILE A 55 15.28 12.47 11.64
CA ILE A 55 15.48 11.12 12.24
C ILE A 55 15.35 10.06 11.11
N ASP A 56 16.14 8.99 11.15
CA ASP A 56 16.39 8.00 10.07
C ASP A 56 15.59 6.66 10.19
N ASN A 57 15.33 6.00 9.04
CA ASN A 57 15.69 4.59 8.67
C ASN A 57 14.63 3.81 7.81
N ILE A 58 15.02 2.95 6.83
CA ILE A 58 14.22 1.84 6.19
C ILE A 58 15.04 0.51 6.18
N CYS A 59 14.48 -0.69 6.00
CA CYS A 59 15.27 -1.95 5.99
C CYS A 59 16.19 -2.18 4.75
N GLU A 60 17.41 -2.70 4.98
CA GLU A 60 18.42 -3.08 3.96
C GLU A 60 18.22 -4.50 3.43
N ILE A 61 17.29 -4.67 2.48
CA ILE A 61 17.05 -6.00 1.89
C ILE A 61 17.12 -5.95 0.38
N ALA A 62 17.84 -6.94 -0.17
CA ALA A 62 17.87 -7.28 -1.58
C ALA A 62 16.81 -8.35 -1.90
N LYS A 63 16.28 -8.37 -3.14
CA LYS A 63 15.21 -9.32 -3.55
C LYS A 63 15.54 -10.79 -3.30
N ASN A 64 16.80 -11.18 -3.40
CA ASN A 64 17.25 -12.56 -3.21
C ASN A 64 17.35 -12.97 -1.72
N GLN A 65 17.22 -12.03 -0.78
CA GLN A 65 17.37 -12.28 0.67
C GLN A 65 16.03 -12.40 1.41
N HIS A 66 14.89 -12.21 0.75
CA HIS A 66 13.56 -12.25 1.38
C HIS A 66 13.27 -13.55 2.16
N GLY A 67 13.96 -14.63 1.82
CA GLY A 67 13.81 -15.97 2.39
C GLY A 67 14.70 -16.32 3.57
N ASP A 68 15.64 -15.46 3.96
CA ASP A 68 16.57 -15.79 5.03
C ASP A 68 15.85 -15.76 6.39
N ARG A 69 15.86 -16.91 7.07
CA ARG A 69 15.18 -17.14 8.34
C ARG A 69 16.09 -16.95 9.55
N GLN A 70 17.41 -16.79 9.34
CA GLN A 70 18.40 -16.70 10.42
C GLN A 70 18.72 -15.27 10.83
N THR A 71 18.26 -14.28 10.07
CA THR A 71 18.47 -12.86 10.31
C THR A 71 17.24 -12.21 10.95
N GLU A 72 17.43 -11.53 12.08
CA GLU A 72 16.46 -10.52 12.51
C GLU A 72 16.60 -9.30 11.60
N TRP A 73 15.63 -9.13 10.71
CA TRP A 73 15.59 -8.00 9.79
C TRP A 73 15.20 -6.74 10.54
N ILE A 74 16.12 -5.77 10.58
CA ILE A 74 15.93 -4.48 11.25
C ILE A 74 16.04 -3.36 10.21
N ILE A 75 15.30 -2.29 10.43
CA ILE A 75 15.32 -1.07 9.63
C ILE A 75 16.69 -0.34 9.79
N SER A 76 17.51 -0.22 8.72
CA SER A 76 18.90 0.33 8.78
C SER A 76 19.35 1.28 7.64
N LYS A 77 18.72 1.24 6.45
CA LYS A 77 18.92 2.16 5.31
C LYS A 77 18.72 3.59 5.74
N LYS A 78 19.67 4.44 5.38
CA LYS A 78 19.60 5.89 5.61
C LYS A 78 19.36 6.67 4.34
N MET A 79 18.56 7.74 4.44
CA MET A 79 18.29 8.64 3.32
C MET A 79 19.57 9.38 2.89
N SER A 80 20.42 9.75 3.85
CA SER A 80 21.72 10.40 3.60
C SER A 80 22.61 9.59 2.66
N ILE A 81 22.70 8.28 2.87
CA ILE A 81 23.50 7.36 2.04
C ILE A 81 22.93 7.30 0.62
N LEU A 82 21.61 7.26 0.45
CA LEU A 82 20.96 7.28 -0.87
C LEU A 82 21.14 8.61 -1.61
N ASN A 83 21.20 9.72 -0.88
CA ASN A 83 21.43 11.05 -1.43
C ASN A 83 22.84 11.20 -1.98
N GLU A 84 23.84 10.62 -1.30
CA GLU A 84 25.23 10.62 -1.76
C GLU A 84 25.45 9.62 -2.90
N ASN A 85 24.90 8.40 -2.77
CA ASN A 85 25.01 7.36 -3.76
C ASN A 85 23.68 6.59 -3.91
N PRO A 86 22.88 6.90 -4.95
CA PRO A 86 21.62 6.23 -5.22
C PRO A 86 21.71 4.72 -5.46
N LYS A 87 22.92 4.19 -5.70
CA LYS A 87 23.19 2.76 -5.91
C LYS A 87 23.86 2.09 -4.70
N ALA A 88 23.93 2.78 -3.56
CA ALA A 88 24.56 2.26 -2.35
C ALA A 88 23.88 0.97 -1.84
N TYR A 89 22.59 0.82 -2.09
CA TYR A 89 21.84 -0.39 -1.82
C TYR A 89 21.48 -1.10 -3.12
N LEU A 90 21.52 -2.44 -3.10
CA LEU A 90 21.11 -3.26 -4.24
C LEU A 90 19.66 -2.95 -4.63
N ASP A 91 19.36 -3.05 -5.93
CA ASP A 91 18.05 -2.77 -6.53
C ASP A 91 17.59 -1.29 -6.51
N HIS A 92 18.39 -0.35 -6.00
CA HIS A 92 18.13 1.08 -6.15
C HIS A 92 18.73 1.63 -7.45
N HIS A 93 17.89 2.25 -8.28
CA HIS A 93 18.30 2.80 -9.58
C HIS A 93 18.36 4.33 -9.59
N SER A 94 17.67 4.99 -8.67
CA SER A 94 17.53 6.44 -8.59
C SER A 94 17.22 6.84 -7.15
N PRO A 95 17.55 8.07 -6.72
CA PRO A 95 17.19 8.52 -5.38
C PRO A 95 15.67 8.61 -5.26
N PRO A 96 15.10 8.49 -4.05
CA PRO A 96 13.69 8.72 -3.80
C PRO A 96 13.24 10.08 -4.34
N LEU A 97 12.00 10.18 -4.84
CA LEU A 97 11.47 11.44 -5.38
C LEU A 97 11.50 12.57 -4.35
N PHE A 98 11.22 12.22 -3.10
CA PHE A 98 11.14 13.11 -1.95
C PHE A 98 12.30 12.85 -0.99
N ASN A 99 13.53 12.92 -1.50
CA ASN A 99 14.74 12.51 -0.78
C ASN A 99 15.16 13.39 0.41
N MET A 100 14.43 14.47 0.68
CA MET A 100 14.53 15.25 1.91
C MET A 100 13.62 14.72 3.03
N ILE A 101 12.64 13.87 2.71
CA ILE A 101 11.82 13.17 3.71
C ILE A 101 12.60 11.95 4.19
N PRO A 102 12.74 11.75 5.50
CA PRO A 102 13.42 10.56 5.99
C PRO A 102 12.69 9.27 5.65
N LEU A 103 13.46 8.20 5.49
CA LEU A 103 12.95 6.91 5.03
C LEU A 103 11.88 6.30 5.98
N ASP A 104 11.98 6.49 7.28
CA ASP A 104 11.01 5.98 8.26
C ASP A 104 9.64 6.70 8.22
N HIS A 105 9.54 7.81 7.48
CA HIS A 105 8.29 8.51 7.20
C HIS A 105 7.60 8.02 5.91
N TYR A 106 8.24 7.09 5.19
CA TYR A 106 7.59 6.35 4.11
C TYR A 106 6.84 5.16 4.70
N VAL A 107 5.57 5.37 5.03
CA VAL A 107 4.72 4.34 5.60
C VAL A 107 4.09 3.51 4.48
N PRO A 108 4.10 2.17 4.58
CA PRO A 108 3.45 1.33 3.58
C PRO A 108 1.93 1.48 3.67
N ASP A 109 1.28 1.62 2.53
CA ASP A 109 -0.17 1.80 2.48
C ASP A 109 -0.90 0.48 2.73
N LYS A 110 -1.72 0.46 3.78
CA LYS A 110 -2.62 -0.65 4.14
C LYS A 110 -3.43 -1.18 2.95
N LEU A 111 -4.05 -0.30 2.16
CA LEU A 111 -4.90 -0.72 1.04
C LEU A 111 -4.07 -1.45 -0.02
N HIS A 112 -2.92 -0.88 -0.38
CA HIS A 112 -2.04 -1.49 -1.38
C HIS A 112 -1.35 -2.76 -0.87
N ILE A 113 -1.03 -2.88 0.43
CA ILE A 113 -0.55 -4.16 1.01
C ILE A 113 -1.56 -5.27 0.74
N MET A 114 -2.84 -5.04 1.06
CA MET A 114 -3.90 -6.03 0.81
C MET A 114 -4.03 -6.36 -0.67
N LEU A 115 -4.09 -5.36 -1.54
CA LEU A 115 -4.24 -5.57 -2.99
C LEU A 115 -3.07 -6.37 -3.55
N ARG A 116 -1.83 -5.98 -3.23
CA ARG A 116 -0.62 -6.59 -3.78
C ARG A 116 -0.39 -7.99 -3.24
N ILE A 117 -0.68 -8.25 -1.97
CA ILE A 117 -0.59 -9.62 -1.44
C ILE A 117 -1.65 -10.50 -2.10
N THR A 118 -2.88 -10.01 -2.26
CA THR A 118 -3.93 -10.76 -2.95
C THR A 118 -3.55 -11.10 -4.40
N ASP A 119 -3.01 -10.13 -5.14
CA ASP A 119 -2.55 -10.34 -6.52
C ASP A 119 -1.41 -11.36 -6.58
N GLN A 120 -0.53 -11.40 -5.57
CA GLN A 120 0.58 -12.34 -5.51
C GLN A 120 0.14 -13.74 -5.10
N MET A 121 -0.84 -13.84 -4.21
CA MET A 121 -1.46 -15.13 -3.97
C MET A 121 -2.09 -15.68 -5.27
N GLU A 122 -2.67 -14.82 -6.11
CA GLU A 122 -3.21 -15.22 -7.41
C GLU A 122 -2.13 -15.74 -8.38
N THR A 123 -0.96 -15.09 -8.47
CA THR A 123 0.16 -15.59 -9.28
C THR A 123 0.65 -16.97 -8.80
N LEU A 124 0.52 -17.23 -7.50
CA LEU A 124 0.78 -18.51 -6.85
C LEU A 124 -0.37 -19.53 -6.98
N LYS A 125 -1.31 -19.27 -7.91
CA LYS A 125 -2.51 -20.06 -8.20
C LYS A 125 -3.52 -20.14 -7.05
N ILE A 126 -3.41 -19.29 -6.04
CA ILE A 126 -4.47 -19.01 -5.07
C ILE A 126 -5.40 -17.95 -5.67
N ARG A 127 -6.38 -18.39 -6.46
CA ARG A 127 -7.32 -17.44 -7.08
C ARG A 127 -8.27 -16.88 -6.01
N PHE A 128 -8.45 -15.56 -5.98
CA PHE A 128 -9.46 -14.86 -5.17
C PHE A 128 -10.64 -14.37 -6.01
N GLU A 129 -10.61 -14.60 -7.32
CA GLU A 129 -11.60 -14.07 -8.26
C GLU A 129 -12.59 -15.16 -8.64
N PHE A 130 -13.62 -15.35 -7.81
CA PHE A 130 -14.67 -16.32 -8.08
C PHE A 130 -16.04 -15.65 -8.09
N TRP A 131 -16.75 -15.78 -9.21
CA TRP A 131 -18.18 -15.51 -9.26
C TRP A 131 -18.91 -16.70 -9.88
N LYS A 132 -20.10 -17.01 -9.37
CA LYS A 132 -20.95 -18.08 -9.90
C LYS A 132 -21.71 -17.53 -11.10
N ILE A 133 -21.53 -18.11 -12.28
CA ILE A 133 -22.30 -17.70 -13.46
C ILE A 133 -23.78 -18.01 -13.17
N CYS A 134 -24.64 -16.99 -13.27
CA CYS A 134 -26.09 -17.18 -13.16
C CYS A 134 -26.54 -18.32 -14.10
N ASP A 135 -27.42 -19.18 -13.58
CA ASP A 135 -28.03 -20.30 -14.32
C ASP A 135 -27.08 -21.47 -14.66
N THR A 136 -25.86 -21.51 -14.11
CA THR A 136 -24.98 -22.70 -14.17
C THR A 136 -24.36 -23.01 -12.81
N ASP A 137 -23.87 -24.24 -12.60
CA ASP A 137 -22.99 -24.57 -11.46
C ASP A 137 -21.51 -24.26 -11.73
N ASN A 138 -21.21 -23.60 -12.85
CA ASN A 138 -19.87 -23.21 -13.26
C ASN A 138 -19.45 -21.87 -12.63
N TRP A 139 -18.15 -21.74 -12.39
CA TRP A 139 -17.53 -20.56 -11.78
C TRP A 139 -16.63 -19.86 -12.80
N CYS A 140 -16.69 -18.53 -12.85
CA CYS A 140 -15.86 -17.66 -13.70
C CYS A 140 -15.01 -16.70 -12.86
N TYR A 141 -14.03 -16.09 -13.51
CA TYR A 141 -13.10 -15.10 -12.95
C TYR A 141 -13.43 -13.69 -13.47
N THR A 142 -13.42 -12.70 -12.58
CA THR A 142 -13.52 -11.25 -12.90
C THR A 142 -12.79 -10.46 -11.82
N PHE A 143 -12.25 -9.30 -12.19
CA PHE A 143 -11.63 -8.36 -11.25
C PHE A 143 -12.62 -8.02 -10.12
N LEU A 144 -12.26 -8.36 -8.88
CA LEU A 144 -13.05 -8.08 -7.68
C LEU A 144 -12.62 -6.79 -7.00
N MET A 145 -13.60 -6.02 -6.51
CA MET A 145 -13.35 -4.85 -5.67
C MET A 145 -12.91 -5.27 -4.27
N GLY A 146 -12.33 -4.35 -3.47
CA GLY A 146 -11.75 -4.67 -2.15
C GLY A 146 -12.68 -5.46 -1.21
N ASN A 147 -13.95 -5.07 -1.12
CA ASN A 147 -14.92 -5.78 -0.27
C ASN A 147 -15.28 -7.18 -0.79
N ASP A 148 -15.28 -7.38 -2.11
CA ASP A 148 -15.56 -8.68 -2.73
C ASP A 148 -14.36 -9.62 -2.53
N LYS A 149 -13.13 -9.10 -2.62
CA LYS A 149 -11.91 -9.85 -2.27
C LYS A 149 -11.94 -10.33 -0.82
N LEU A 150 -12.36 -9.48 0.13
CA LEU A 150 -12.55 -9.86 1.54
C LEU A 150 -13.64 -10.93 1.72
N CYS A 151 -14.72 -10.84 0.95
CA CYS A 151 -15.79 -11.84 0.98
C CYS A 151 -15.28 -13.21 0.53
N VAL A 152 -14.51 -13.27 -0.56
CA VAL A 152 -13.91 -14.51 -1.04
C VAL A 152 -12.93 -15.07 -0.02
N LEU A 153 -12.01 -14.24 0.50
CA LEU A 153 -11.03 -14.61 1.52
C LEU A 153 -11.70 -15.29 2.73
N ARG A 154 -12.82 -14.74 3.22
CA ARG A 154 -13.49 -15.24 4.42
C ARG A 154 -14.47 -16.38 4.17
N LYS A 155 -15.18 -16.40 3.03
CA LYS A 155 -16.40 -17.21 2.88
C LYS A 155 -16.40 -18.19 1.70
N PHE A 156 -15.48 -18.08 0.76
CA PHE A 156 -15.50 -18.93 -0.43
C PHE A 156 -15.34 -20.41 -0.09
N ASN A 157 -16.06 -21.33 -0.73
CA ASN A 157 -15.92 -22.76 -0.44
C ASN A 157 -14.80 -23.41 -1.28
N LEU A 158 -13.62 -23.57 -0.66
CA LEU A 158 -12.42 -24.18 -1.27
C LEU A 158 -12.58 -25.66 -1.62
N ALA A 159 -13.50 -26.40 -1.00
CA ALA A 159 -13.73 -27.82 -1.28
C ALA A 159 -14.22 -28.09 -2.70
N LYS A 160 -14.60 -27.05 -3.44
CA LYS A 160 -14.95 -27.14 -4.86
C LYS A 160 -13.76 -27.25 -5.79
N LEU A 161 -12.55 -26.91 -5.32
CA LEU A 161 -11.36 -26.77 -6.17
C LEU A 161 -10.21 -27.70 -5.79
N PHE A 162 -10.19 -28.19 -4.56
CA PHE A 162 -9.03 -28.87 -3.98
C PHE A 162 -9.45 -30.06 -3.13
N ASP A 163 -8.54 -31.02 -2.95
CA ASP A 163 -8.72 -32.16 -2.07
C ASP A 163 -8.82 -31.76 -0.59
N PRO A 164 -9.57 -32.51 0.25
CA PRO A 164 -9.89 -32.10 1.63
C PRO A 164 -8.69 -31.74 2.50
N GLU A 165 -7.57 -32.46 2.38
CA GLU A 165 -6.35 -32.18 3.16
C GLU A 165 -5.73 -30.84 2.76
N TYR A 166 -5.69 -30.52 1.45
CA TYR A 166 -5.16 -29.26 0.95
C TYR A 166 -6.11 -28.09 1.23
N VAL A 167 -7.42 -28.34 1.23
CA VAL A 167 -8.44 -27.36 1.62
C VAL A 167 -8.23 -26.85 3.04
N ALA A 168 -7.94 -27.74 3.99
CA ALA A 168 -7.69 -27.35 5.37
C ALA A 168 -6.45 -26.45 5.51
N LEU A 169 -5.38 -26.77 4.77
CA LEU A 169 -4.15 -25.99 4.70
C LEU A 169 -4.39 -24.59 4.12
N ILE A 170 -4.98 -24.49 2.94
CA ILE A 170 -5.26 -23.21 2.28
C ILE A 170 -6.26 -22.39 3.09
N ARG A 171 -7.28 -23.01 3.69
CA ARG A 171 -8.21 -22.33 4.59
C ARG A 171 -7.49 -21.70 5.77
N SER A 172 -6.58 -22.45 6.40
CA SER A 172 -5.81 -21.94 7.54
C SER A 172 -4.94 -20.74 7.13
N LEU A 173 -4.33 -20.80 5.95
CA LEU A 173 -3.55 -19.69 5.39
C LEU A 173 -4.42 -18.45 5.13
N TRP A 174 -5.60 -18.63 4.52
CA TRP A 174 -6.54 -17.55 4.22
C TRP A 174 -7.10 -16.92 5.49
N ASN A 175 -7.47 -17.75 6.47
CA ASN A 175 -7.98 -17.28 7.76
C ASN A 175 -6.91 -16.50 8.53
N GLY A 176 -5.67 -16.98 8.55
CA GLY A 176 -4.56 -16.25 9.17
C GLY A 176 -4.28 -14.91 8.48
N PHE A 177 -4.37 -14.85 7.15
CA PHE A 177 -4.24 -13.58 6.42
C PHE A 177 -5.40 -12.62 6.71
N ALA A 178 -6.63 -13.15 6.80
CA ALA A 178 -7.80 -12.36 7.19
C ALA A 178 -7.66 -11.81 8.62
N GLU A 179 -7.20 -12.63 9.56
CA GLU A 179 -6.90 -12.22 10.93
C GLU A 179 -5.86 -11.08 10.95
N LEU A 180 -4.75 -11.24 10.22
CA LEU A 180 -3.75 -10.16 10.11
C LEU A 180 -4.36 -8.88 9.56
N TYR A 181 -5.21 -8.96 8.55
CA TYR A 181 -5.85 -7.78 7.99
C TYR A 181 -6.81 -7.11 8.97
N ASP A 182 -7.61 -7.90 9.70
CA ASP A 182 -8.54 -7.41 10.73
C ASP A 182 -7.77 -6.69 11.85
N LEU A 183 -6.64 -7.26 12.24
CA LEU A 183 -5.70 -6.67 13.20
C LEU A 183 -5.10 -5.34 12.72
N LEU A 184 -4.94 -5.12 11.41
CA LEU A 184 -4.55 -3.79 10.87
C LEU A 184 -5.67 -2.75 11.03
N GLU A 185 -6.93 -3.18 11.19
CA GLU A 185 -8.08 -2.29 11.35
C GLU A 185 -8.34 -1.92 12.82
N GLU A 186 -7.80 -2.68 13.77
CA GLU A 186 -7.98 -2.43 15.19
C GLU A 186 -7.29 -1.14 15.65
N ARG A 187 -8.01 -0.32 16.42
CA ARG A 187 -7.50 0.97 16.94
C ARG A 187 -6.40 0.79 17.99
N GLU A 188 -6.54 -0.22 18.84
CA GLU A 188 -5.65 -0.49 19.97
C GLU A 188 -5.07 -1.90 19.87
N ILE A 189 -4.24 -2.12 18.85
CA ILE A 189 -3.54 -3.39 18.71
C ILE A 189 -2.19 -3.37 19.42
N ASN A 190 -1.87 -4.45 20.14
CA ASN A 190 -0.53 -4.67 20.67
C ASN A 190 0.43 -5.06 19.52
N PRO A 191 1.47 -4.26 19.21
CA PRO A 191 2.38 -4.55 18.10
C PRO A 191 3.10 -5.91 18.24
N HIS A 192 3.40 -6.34 19.46
CA HIS A 192 4.02 -7.65 19.69
C HIS A 192 3.05 -8.80 19.42
N TYR A 193 1.76 -8.60 19.69
CA TYR A 193 0.73 -9.58 19.32
C TYR A 193 0.59 -9.68 17.80
N PHE A 194 0.60 -8.55 17.09
CA PHE A 194 0.64 -8.54 15.62
C PHE A 194 1.87 -9.30 15.10
N ARG A 195 3.07 -9.01 15.63
CA ARG A 195 4.32 -9.71 15.25
C ARG A 195 4.20 -11.23 15.42
N LEU A 196 3.61 -11.68 16.53
CA LEU A 196 3.41 -13.11 16.80
C LEU A 196 2.51 -13.74 15.73
N LYS A 197 1.34 -13.16 15.47
CA LYS A 197 0.40 -13.65 14.45
C LYS A 197 0.99 -13.63 13.06
N ALA A 198 1.74 -12.59 12.73
CA ALA A 198 2.37 -12.46 11.43
C ALA A 198 3.44 -13.54 11.21
N LYS A 199 4.19 -13.88 12.27
CA LYS A 199 5.16 -14.98 12.25
C LYS A 199 4.48 -16.35 12.12
N GLU A 200 3.40 -16.60 12.85
CA GLU A 200 2.60 -17.84 12.72
C GLU A 200 2.11 -18.04 11.28
N TRP A 201 1.56 -16.98 10.69
CA TRP A 201 1.11 -17.00 9.30
C TRP A 201 2.25 -17.19 8.31
N TYR A 202 3.40 -16.54 8.52
CA TYR A 202 4.59 -16.68 7.67
C TYR A 202 5.19 -18.09 7.69
N GLU A 203 5.26 -18.73 8.86
CA GLU A 203 5.71 -20.12 8.97
C GLU A 203 4.75 -21.10 8.28
N LEU A 204 3.43 -20.84 8.36
CA LEU A 204 2.44 -21.59 7.60
C LEU A 204 2.62 -21.38 6.09
N PHE A 205 2.79 -20.14 5.63
CA PHE A 205 3.03 -19.82 4.22
C PHE A 205 4.23 -20.60 3.68
N LEU A 206 5.32 -20.68 4.44
CA LEU A 206 6.55 -21.37 4.04
C LEU A 206 6.62 -22.85 4.45
N LYS A 207 5.48 -23.47 4.78
CA LYS A 207 5.42 -24.88 5.14
C LYS A 207 5.89 -25.72 3.96
N LYS A 208 6.96 -26.49 4.15
CA LYS A 208 7.56 -27.31 3.10
C LYS A 208 6.77 -28.60 2.88
N THR A 209 6.70 -29.03 1.63
CA THR A 209 6.22 -30.38 1.29
C THR A 209 7.25 -31.39 1.77
N VAL A 210 6.81 -32.37 2.56
CA VAL A 210 7.64 -33.49 2.99
C VAL A 210 7.30 -34.68 2.12
N VAL A 211 8.30 -35.24 1.45
CA VAL A 211 8.16 -36.37 0.53
C VAL A 211 8.97 -37.54 1.08
N ASN A 212 8.43 -38.75 0.99
CA ASN A 212 9.17 -39.97 1.26
C ASN A 212 10.19 -40.19 0.13
N LEU A 213 11.48 -40.20 0.46
CA LEU A 213 12.58 -40.28 -0.52
C LEU A 213 12.65 -41.61 -1.28
N GLU A 214 12.08 -42.69 -0.74
CA GLU A 214 12.12 -44.02 -1.37
C GLU A 214 10.94 -44.24 -2.31
N THR A 215 9.77 -43.67 -1.99
CA THR A 215 8.52 -43.92 -2.71
C THR A 215 8.01 -42.72 -3.50
N ASN A 216 8.61 -41.53 -3.35
CA ASN A 216 8.14 -40.25 -3.88
C ASN A 216 6.70 -39.87 -3.46
N ILE A 217 6.18 -40.49 -2.39
CA ILE A 217 4.86 -40.18 -1.84
C ILE A 217 4.94 -38.93 -0.96
N ILE A 218 4.00 -38.00 -1.14
CA ILE A 218 3.88 -36.80 -0.29
C ILE A 218 3.35 -37.23 1.08
N LEU A 219 4.14 -37.00 2.12
CA LEU A 219 3.80 -37.28 3.53
C LEU A 219 3.14 -36.08 4.21
N VAL A 220 3.58 -34.88 3.86
CA VAL A 220 2.99 -33.63 4.33
C VAL A 220 2.94 -32.68 3.16
N GLN A 221 1.74 -32.22 2.82
CA GLN A 221 1.57 -31.20 1.79
C GLN A 221 2.05 -29.84 2.33
N GLY A 222 2.96 -29.21 1.59
CA GLY A 222 3.42 -27.84 1.82
C GLY A 222 2.61 -26.79 1.07
N LEU A 223 3.00 -25.53 1.22
CA LEU A 223 2.37 -24.37 0.60
C LEU A 223 3.35 -23.67 -0.37
N TYR A 224 4.15 -22.72 0.12
CA TYR A 224 4.97 -21.85 -0.73
C TYR A 224 6.45 -21.89 -0.34
N GLN A 225 7.29 -21.45 -1.28
CA GLN A 225 8.72 -21.35 -1.11
C GLN A 225 9.13 -19.93 -0.74
N SER A 226 10.36 -19.78 -0.25
CA SER A 226 10.92 -18.46 0.04
C SER A 226 11.07 -17.57 -1.19
N SER A 227 11.21 -18.15 -2.38
CA SER A 227 11.24 -17.42 -3.66
C SER A 227 9.92 -16.74 -3.99
N ASP A 228 8.82 -17.21 -3.38
CA ASP A 228 7.46 -16.71 -3.60
C ASP A 228 7.15 -15.49 -2.70
N LEU A 229 8.10 -15.08 -1.86
CA LEU A 229 7.95 -13.95 -0.95
C LEU A 229 8.10 -12.62 -1.69
N THR A 230 7.00 -11.88 -1.69
CA THR A 230 6.98 -10.56 -2.30
C THR A 230 7.40 -9.48 -1.30
N PRO A 231 7.85 -8.31 -1.79
CA PRO A 231 8.17 -7.19 -0.91
C PRO A 231 7.02 -6.83 0.06
N TYR A 232 5.76 -6.97 -0.37
CA TYR A 232 4.60 -6.66 0.48
C TYR A 232 4.38 -7.71 1.57
N ILE A 233 4.54 -8.99 1.28
CA ILE A 233 4.50 -10.07 2.29
C ILE A 233 5.62 -9.85 3.31
N HIS A 234 6.81 -9.54 2.82
CA HIS A 234 7.97 -9.24 3.65
C HIS A 234 7.70 -8.06 4.60
N VAL A 235 7.23 -6.92 4.08
CA VAL A 235 6.88 -5.74 4.89
C VAL A 235 5.78 -6.07 5.89
N LEU A 236 4.73 -6.78 5.47
CA LEU A 236 3.62 -7.19 6.34
C LEU A 236 4.13 -7.98 7.55
N VAL A 237 4.95 -8.99 7.31
CA VAL A 237 5.36 -9.93 8.35
C VAL A 237 6.42 -9.34 9.28
N LEU A 238 7.37 -8.60 8.72
CA LEU A 238 8.59 -8.24 9.45
C LEU A 238 8.61 -6.79 9.94
N HIS A 239 7.89 -5.87 9.30
CA HIS A 239 8.04 -4.44 9.57
C HIS A 239 6.79 -3.75 10.07
N ILE A 240 5.58 -4.25 9.79
CA ILE A 240 4.35 -3.58 10.22
C ILE A 240 4.28 -3.38 11.74
N TRP A 241 4.75 -4.34 12.54
CA TRP A 241 4.80 -4.18 14.00
C TRP A 241 5.77 -3.06 14.44
N GLU A 242 6.89 -2.86 13.73
CA GLU A 242 7.82 -1.74 14.00
C GLU A 242 7.16 -0.40 13.65
N PHE A 243 6.43 -0.35 12.52
CA PHE A 243 5.65 0.83 12.14
C PHE A 243 4.57 1.16 13.17
N MET A 244 3.87 0.15 13.71
CA MET A 244 2.89 0.33 14.77
C MET A 244 3.52 0.93 16.04
N LEU A 245 4.74 0.52 16.41
CA LEU A 245 5.46 1.09 17.55
C LEU A 245 5.88 2.54 17.28
N LYS A 246 6.42 2.83 16.10
CA LYS A 246 6.88 4.18 15.73
C LYS A 246 5.73 5.19 15.61
N HIS A 247 4.61 4.76 15.05
CA HIS A 247 3.45 5.62 14.77
C HIS A 247 2.26 5.34 15.69
N GLN A 248 2.52 4.88 16.92
CA GLN A 248 1.47 4.55 17.89
C GLN A 248 0.48 5.71 18.13
N ARG A 249 0.95 6.95 17.96
CA ARG A 249 0.11 8.16 18.03
C ARG A 249 -1.00 8.22 16.97
N TRP A 250 -0.75 7.72 15.76
CA TRP A 250 -1.60 8.00 14.60
C TRP A 250 -2.40 6.81 14.11
N GLU A 251 -2.29 5.61 14.70
CA GLU A 251 -2.92 4.37 14.20
C GLU A 251 -2.52 4.01 12.75
N LEU A 252 -2.42 2.71 12.42
CA LEU A 252 -2.00 2.34 11.06
C LEU A 252 -3.05 2.69 9.98
N ASN A 253 -4.33 2.70 10.36
CA ASN A 253 -5.43 3.05 9.47
C ASN A 253 -5.31 4.46 8.89
N SER A 254 -4.67 5.39 9.61
CA SER A 254 -4.47 6.76 9.18
C SER A 254 -3.57 6.90 7.96
N PHE A 255 -2.75 5.88 7.68
CA PHE A 255 -1.85 5.87 6.51
C PHE A 255 -2.46 5.20 5.27
N SER A 256 -3.77 4.95 5.28
CA SER A 256 -4.49 4.36 4.14
C SER A 256 -4.67 5.36 2.98
N CYS A 257 -4.37 4.95 1.74
CA CYS A 257 -4.65 5.78 0.55
C CYS A 257 -6.12 5.68 0.07
N SER A 258 -7.03 5.08 0.83
CA SER A 258 -8.43 4.90 0.40
C SER A 258 -9.15 6.23 0.08
N ALA A 259 -8.85 7.28 0.84
CA ALA A 259 -9.40 8.62 0.59
C ALA A 259 -8.87 9.23 -0.72
N VAL A 260 -7.59 8.98 -1.04
CA VAL A 260 -6.95 9.41 -2.30
C VAL A 260 -7.54 8.66 -3.50
N GLU A 261 -7.77 7.35 -3.37
CA GLU A 261 -8.44 6.53 -4.39
C GLU A 261 -9.86 7.02 -4.66
N LYS A 262 -10.62 7.29 -3.59
CA LYS A 262 -11.97 7.84 -3.69
C LYS A 262 -11.97 9.25 -4.30
N LYS A 263 -10.98 10.08 -3.95
CA LYS A 263 -10.80 11.41 -4.57
C LYS A 263 -10.57 11.28 -6.07
N ASN A 264 -9.67 10.39 -6.49
CA ASN A 264 -9.43 10.15 -7.90
C ASN A 264 -10.69 9.64 -8.62
N HIS A 265 -11.44 8.70 -8.01
CA HIS A 265 -12.71 8.23 -8.55
C HIS A 265 -13.72 9.38 -8.71
N ASN A 266 -13.83 10.27 -7.72
CA ASN A 266 -14.68 11.45 -7.79
C ASN A 266 -14.24 12.40 -8.92
N HIS A 267 -12.93 12.63 -9.10
CA HIS A 267 -12.42 13.44 -10.21
C HIS A 267 -12.76 12.81 -11.57
N VAL A 268 -12.52 11.51 -11.74
CA VAL A 268 -12.85 10.79 -12.97
C VAL A 268 -14.36 10.85 -13.25
N SER A 269 -15.18 10.56 -12.25
CA SER A 269 -16.64 10.56 -12.38
C SER A 269 -17.20 11.96 -12.70
N TYR A 270 -16.72 12.99 -12.01
CA TYR A 270 -17.24 14.34 -12.15
C TYR A 270 -16.79 15.02 -13.45
N PHE A 271 -15.49 14.94 -13.76
CA PHE A 271 -14.89 15.68 -14.87
C PHE A 271 -14.81 14.89 -16.18
N PHE A 272 -14.76 13.54 -16.13
CA PHE A 272 -14.60 12.70 -17.32
C PHE A 272 -15.82 11.85 -17.68
N HIS A 273 -16.63 11.35 -16.73
CA HIS A 273 -17.84 10.58 -17.09
C HIS A 273 -19.00 11.43 -17.63
N LYS A 274 -18.98 12.75 -17.42
CA LYS A 274 -20.03 13.67 -17.94
C LYS A 274 -19.71 14.27 -19.31
N THR A 275 -18.60 13.89 -19.98
CA THR A 275 -18.19 14.49 -21.26
C THR A 275 -17.54 13.45 -22.20
N LEU A 276 -17.61 13.67 -23.52
CA LEU A 276 -17.08 12.76 -24.54
C LEU A 276 -15.58 12.54 -24.38
N LYS A 277 -15.12 11.33 -24.79
CA LYS A 277 -13.79 10.66 -24.87
C LYS A 277 -12.47 11.39 -24.51
N ASN A 278 -12.44 12.72 -24.43
CA ASN A 278 -11.30 13.56 -24.04
C ASN A 278 -11.55 14.49 -22.83
N GLY A 279 -12.76 14.54 -22.25
CA GLY A 279 -13.06 15.32 -21.04
C GLY A 279 -13.19 16.85 -21.26
N GLY A 280 -14.27 17.47 -20.76
CA GLY A 280 -14.47 18.94 -20.73
C GLY A 280 -15.82 19.42 -21.29
N LYS A 281 -16.38 20.52 -20.74
CA LYS A 281 -17.59 21.14 -21.28
C LYS A 281 -17.26 21.97 -22.53
N PHE A 282 -17.90 21.66 -23.66
CA PHE A 282 -17.70 22.37 -24.94
C PHE A 282 -17.94 23.89 -24.87
N GLN A 283 -18.73 24.34 -23.89
CA GLN A 283 -19.08 25.75 -23.69
C GLN A 283 -17.90 26.63 -23.22
N ASN A 284 -16.89 26.07 -22.52
CA ASN A 284 -15.83 26.88 -21.88
C ASN A 284 -14.41 26.70 -22.48
N LYS A 285 -14.20 25.79 -23.44
CA LYS A 285 -12.86 25.47 -24.02
C LYS A 285 -11.77 25.16 -22.97
N THR A 286 -12.14 24.67 -21.79
CA THR A 286 -11.23 24.28 -20.71
C THR A 286 -10.99 22.77 -20.75
N SER A 287 -9.74 22.34 -20.56
CA SER A 287 -9.43 20.91 -20.41
C SER A 287 -9.90 20.42 -19.04
N ALA A 288 -10.29 19.14 -18.94
CA ALA A 288 -10.68 18.53 -17.66
C ALA A 288 -9.59 18.71 -16.57
N ILE A 289 -8.32 18.67 -16.95
CA ILE A 289 -7.19 18.92 -16.04
C ILE A 289 -7.23 20.34 -15.46
N ARG A 290 -7.51 21.34 -16.30
CA ARG A 290 -7.61 22.74 -15.85
C ARG A 290 -8.82 22.93 -14.94
N GLU A 291 -9.94 22.29 -15.24
CA GLU A 291 -11.13 22.33 -14.38
C GLU A 291 -10.87 21.67 -13.01
N ILE A 292 -10.15 20.55 -12.98
CA ILE A 292 -9.72 19.91 -11.72
C ILE A 292 -8.76 20.83 -10.96
N MET A 293 -7.77 21.44 -11.64
CA MET A 293 -6.83 22.36 -11.00
C MET A 293 -7.54 23.57 -10.40
N GLU A 294 -8.51 24.17 -11.10
CA GLU A 294 -9.28 25.31 -10.60
C GLU A 294 -10.13 24.91 -9.37
N HIS A 295 -10.73 23.72 -9.39
CA HIS A 295 -11.49 23.18 -8.26
C HIS A 295 -10.59 22.90 -7.04
N GLU A 296 -9.46 22.23 -7.25
CA GLU A 296 -8.49 21.89 -6.19
C GLU A 296 -7.80 23.13 -5.63
N ASN A 297 -7.47 24.12 -6.45
CA ASN A 297 -6.88 25.39 -6.00
C ASN A 297 -7.83 26.16 -5.07
N TRP A 298 -9.14 26.08 -5.30
CA TRP A 298 -10.12 26.68 -4.40
C TRP A 298 -10.12 26.00 -3.02
N LEU A 299 -10.07 24.66 -2.99
CA LEU A 299 -9.93 23.89 -1.76
C LEU A 299 -8.60 24.16 -1.05
N PHE A 300 -7.50 24.27 -1.81
CA PHE A 300 -6.17 24.56 -1.29
C PHE A 300 -6.03 26.00 -0.76
N PHE A 301 -6.74 26.98 -1.35
CA PHE A 301 -6.81 28.34 -0.83
C PHE A 301 -7.50 28.37 0.54
N ILE A 302 -8.61 27.63 0.69
CA ILE A 302 -9.27 27.45 2.00
C ILE A 302 -8.32 26.78 2.99
N PHE A 303 -7.59 25.76 2.56
CA PHE A 303 -6.55 25.12 3.37
C PHE A 303 -5.46 26.09 3.83
N LYS A 304 -4.91 26.91 2.92
CA LYS A 304 -3.90 27.93 3.25
C LYS A 304 -4.42 28.96 4.26
N ILE A 305 -5.69 29.38 4.16
CA ILE A 305 -6.32 30.29 5.13
C ILE A 305 -6.38 29.65 6.53
N ILE A 306 -6.73 28.37 6.62
CA ILE A 306 -6.78 27.62 7.89
C ILE A 306 -5.37 27.41 8.45
N PHE A 307 -4.40 27.09 7.58
CA PHE A 307 -3.00 26.82 7.94
C PHE A 307 -2.27 28.06 8.47
N LEU A 308 -2.57 29.25 7.92
CA LEU A 308 -2.02 30.54 8.39
C LEU A 308 -2.44 30.89 9.83
N PHE A 309 -3.48 30.26 10.38
CA PHE A 309 -3.95 30.47 11.75
C PHE A 309 -3.35 29.50 12.80
N HIS A 310 -2.63 28.45 12.39
CA HIS A 310 -2.05 27.43 13.28
C HIS A 310 -0.57 27.16 12.95
N ILE A 311 0.21 28.23 12.88
CA ILE A 311 1.67 28.14 12.75
C ILE A 311 2.24 27.72 14.10
N LEU A 312 2.39 26.40 14.28
CA LEU A 312 3.42 25.67 15.04
C LEU A 312 2.84 24.33 15.48
N ASN A 313 3.40 23.22 14.95
CA ASN A 313 3.12 21.80 15.28
C ASN A 313 2.00 21.09 14.49
N LEU A 314 1.96 21.19 13.16
CA LEU A 314 1.10 20.34 12.31
C LEU A 314 1.91 19.25 11.59
N ASN A 315 1.47 18.00 11.69
CA ASN A 315 2.06 16.86 11.00
C ASN A 315 1.40 16.66 9.63
N ILE A 316 2.23 16.71 8.59
CA ILE A 316 1.80 16.63 7.18
C ILE A 316 2.22 15.29 6.61
N PHE A 317 1.31 14.59 5.95
CA PHE A 317 1.62 13.35 5.24
C PHE A 317 1.39 13.50 3.73
N ILE A 318 2.35 13.00 2.95
CA ILE A 318 2.29 13.01 1.49
C ILE A 318 1.82 11.64 1.03
N PHE A 319 0.69 11.61 0.35
CA PHE A 319 0.17 10.41 -0.27
C PHE A 319 0.49 10.41 -1.77
N TYR A 320 0.97 9.27 -2.25
CA TYR A 320 1.30 9.04 -3.65
C TYR A 320 0.63 7.77 -4.14
N ARG A 321 0.06 7.83 -5.36
CA ARG A 321 -0.56 6.67 -6.02
C ARG A 321 0.37 6.13 -7.10
N PHE A 322 0.64 4.82 -7.05
CA PHE A 322 1.27 4.02 -8.12
C PHE A 322 0.25 3.46 -9.11
#